data_AF-A0A2S8GNL3-F1
#
_entry.id   AF-A0A2S8GNL3-F1
#
_cell.length_a   1.000
_cell.length_b   1.000
_cell.length_c   1.000
_cell.angle_alpha   90.00
_cell.angle_beta   90.00
_cell.angle_gamma   90.00
#
_symmetry.space_group_name_H-M   'P 1'
#
loop_
_entity.id
_entity.type
_entity.pdbx_description
1 polymer ?
#
loop_
_entity_poly.entity_id
_entity_poly.type
_entity_poly.pdbx_seq_one_letter_code
_entity_poly.pdbx_strand_id
1 'polypeptide(L)'
;RTTTIKGRLVADGNYDSNKLFAICDERGNIELLAPRRYGAGKGFGHRRQTAGRLRSKKILEDSDPEIAKQILDERVAIERFFGNLTNWGGGLACLPAWARTYRRVHRWVQAKLILNGLKPRRAPRT
;
A
#
# COMPACT_ATOMS: atom_id res chain seq x y z
N ARG A 1 7.20 23.25 3.88
CA ARG A 1 8.36 22.34 3.73
C ARG A 1 7.97 21.23 2.77
N THR A 2 8.55 21.21 1.56
CA THR A 2 8.33 20.11 0.60
C THR A 2 9.35 19.03 0.94
N THR A 3 8.92 17.99 1.65
CA THR A 3 9.81 16.87 1.98
C THR A 3 10.17 16.14 0.68
N THR A 4 11.46 16.03 0.37
CA THR A 4 11.92 15.23 -0.77
C THR A 4 11.68 13.75 -0.45
N ILE A 5 10.56 13.21 -0.93
CA ILE A 5 10.23 11.79 -0.77
C ILE A 5 11.14 11.01 -1.71
N LYS A 6 12.12 10.29 -1.17
CA LYS A 6 12.93 9.32 -1.90
C LYS A 6 12.61 7.93 -1.40
N GLY A 7 12.27 7.01 -2.29
CA GLY A 7 11.98 5.63 -1.87
C GLY A 7 11.20 4.80 -2.88
N ARG A 8 10.78 3.62 -2.43
CA ARG A 8 9.94 2.71 -3.19
C ARG A 8 8.48 2.89 -2.82
N LEU A 9 7.63 2.94 -3.83
CA LEU A 9 6.18 2.95 -3.70
C LEU A 9 5.66 1.56 -4.10
N VAL A 10 5.14 0.80 -3.14
CA VAL A 10 4.60 -0.54 -3.41
C VAL A 10 3.09 -0.46 -3.57
N ALA A 11 2.57 -0.99 -4.68
CA ALA A 11 1.16 -0.96 -5.04
C ALA A 11 0.65 -2.35 -5.46
N ASP A 12 -0.67 -2.49 -5.64
CA ASP A 12 -1.25 -3.72 -6.20
C ASP A 12 -1.29 -3.73 -7.73
N GLY A 13 -1.76 -4.85 -8.28
CA GLY A 13 -1.84 -5.06 -9.71
C GLY A 13 -2.80 -4.13 -10.45
N ASN A 14 -3.69 -3.39 -9.77
CA ASN A 14 -4.50 -2.36 -10.44
C ASN A 14 -3.67 -1.13 -10.82
N TYR A 15 -2.51 -0.95 -10.17
CA TYR A 15 -1.57 0.13 -10.47
C TYR A 15 -0.52 -0.26 -11.53
N ASP A 16 -0.61 -1.47 -12.10
CA ASP A 16 0.21 -1.90 -13.22
C ASP A 16 -0.13 -1.14 -14.51
N SER A 17 0.41 0.08 -14.63
CA SER A 17 0.14 1.00 -15.73
C SER A 17 1.41 1.70 -16.19
N ASN A 18 1.72 1.59 -17.49
CA ASN A 18 2.86 2.29 -18.10
C ASN A 18 2.89 3.80 -17.78
N LYS A 19 1.72 4.46 -17.73
CA LYS A 19 1.65 5.90 -17.42
C LYS A 19 2.11 6.20 -15.99
N LEU A 20 1.74 5.35 -15.02
CA LEU A 20 2.14 5.53 -13.62
C LEU A 20 3.64 5.30 -13.43
N PHE A 21 4.19 4.27 -14.07
CA PHE A 21 5.63 4.03 -14.07
C PHE A 21 6.41 5.18 -14.72
N ALA A 22 5.94 5.73 -15.85
CA ALA A 22 6.57 6.89 -16.48
C ALA A 22 6.61 8.12 -15.54
N ILE A 23 5.50 8.42 -14.86
CA ILE A 23 5.44 9.55 -13.90
C ILE A 23 6.45 9.37 -12.76
N CYS A 24 6.62 8.15 -12.26
CA CYS A 24 7.59 7.86 -11.20
C CYS A 24 9.03 8.01 -11.70
N ASP A 25 9.30 7.52 -12.91
CA ASP A 25 10.61 7.65 -13.57
C ASP A 25 10.96 9.13 -13.84
N GLU A 26 10.01 9.92 -14.33
CA GLU A 26 10.18 11.37 -14.56
C GLU A 26 10.49 12.13 -13.26
N ARG A 27 9.93 11.69 -12.13
CA ARG A 27 10.24 12.26 -10.82
C ARG A 27 11.65 11.92 -10.33
N GLY A 28 12.22 10.79 -10.78
CA GLY A 28 13.61 10.38 -10.51
C GLY A 28 13.93 9.99 -9.05
N ASN A 29 13.03 10.25 -8.10
CA ASN A 29 13.22 9.95 -6.67
C ASN A 29 12.31 8.83 -6.14
N ILE A 30 11.35 8.37 -6.93
CA ILE A 30 10.38 7.34 -6.52
C ILE A 30 10.43 6.16 -7.51
N GLU A 31 10.60 4.96 -6.97
CA GLU A 31 10.50 3.71 -7.73
C GLU A 31 9.16 3.03 -7.43
N LEU A 32 8.26 2.96 -8.41
CA LEU A 32 7.01 2.20 -8.28
C LEU A 32 7.31 0.69 -8.42
N LEU A 33 6.75 -0.11 -7.52
CA LEU A 33 6.74 -1.56 -7.58
C LEU A 33 5.28 -2.02 -7.53
N ALA A 34 4.84 -2.73 -8.56
CA ALA A 34 3.51 -3.31 -8.62
C ALA A 34 3.56 -4.68 -9.30
N PRO A 35 2.87 -5.70 -8.76
CA PRO A 35 2.72 -6.97 -9.44
C PRO A 35 1.93 -6.76 -10.73
N ARG A 36 2.17 -7.61 -11.72
CA ARG A 36 1.48 -7.45 -13.00
C ARG A 36 0.00 -7.80 -12.87
N ARG A 37 -0.86 -6.98 -13.47
CA ARG A 37 -2.33 -7.10 -13.35
C ARG A 37 -2.86 -8.48 -13.74
N TYR A 38 -2.26 -9.09 -14.76
CA TYR A 38 -2.67 -10.38 -15.32
C TYR A 38 -1.73 -11.54 -14.94
N GLY A 39 -0.82 -11.31 -14.00
CA GLY A 39 0.16 -12.31 -13.52
C GLY A 39 1.42 -12.44 -14.37
N ALA A 40 2.44 -13.06 -13.77
CA ALA A 40 3.80 -13.20 -14.31
C ALA A 40 3.89 -14.08 -15.58
N GLY A 41 2.95 -15.01 -15.77
CA GLY A 41 2.91 -15.92 -16.93
C GLY A 41 2.27 -15.35 -18.21
N LYS A 42 1.75 -14.12 -18.17
CA LYS A 42 1.16 -13.47 -19.35
C LYS A 42 2.18 -12.52 -20.00
N GLY A 43 2.06 -12.22 -21.29
CA GLY A 43 2.86 -11.16 -21.92
C GLY A 43 2.41 -9.75 -21.51
N PHE A 44 3.24 -8.73 -21.73
CA PHE A 44 2.88 -7.32 -21.47
C PHE A 44 1.93 -6.68 -22.51
N GLY A 45 1.44 -7.49 -23.45
CA GLY A 45 0.75 -7.04 -24.65
C GLY A 45 1.71 -6.46 -25.69
N HIS A 46 1.16 -5.81 -26.71
CA HIS A 46 1.91 -5.32 -27.88
C HIS A 46 2.50 -3.91 -27.71
N ARG A 47 2.22 -3.22 -26.60
CA ARG A 47 2.72 -1.86 -26.37
C ARG A 47 4.16 -1.90 -25.86
N ARG A 48 4.92 -0.84 -26.15
CA ARG A 48 6.23 -0.62 -25.53
C ARG A 48 6.08 -0.46 -24.01
N GLN A 49 6.99 -1.06 -23.27
CA GLN A 49 7.03 -0.98 -21.81
C GLN A 49 7.97 0.13 -21.36
N THR A 50 7.57 0.86 -20.33
CA THR A 50 8.42 1.89 -19.71
C THR A 50 9.54 1.25 -18.90
N ALA A 51 10.67 1.95 -18.76
CA ALA A 51 11.83 1.44 -18.01
C ALA A 51 11.46 1.09 -16.56
N GLY A 52 10.68 1.93 -15.86
CA GLY A 52 10.20 1.66 -14.50
C GLY A 52 9.37 0.39 -14.38
N ARG A 53 8.49 0.12 -15.34
CA ARG A 53 7.69 -1.11 -15.37
C ARG A 53 8.55 -2.36 -15.55
N LEU A 54 9.55 -2.29 -16.43
CA LEU A 54 10.51 -3.38 -16.63
C LEU A 54 11.39 -3.60 -15.38
N ARG A 55 11.78 -2.53 -14.67
CA ARG A 55 12.47 -2.65 -13.38
C ARG A 55 11.60 -3.30 -12.32
N SER A 56 10.35 -2.89 -12.18
CA SER A 56 9.38 -3.50 -11.27
C SER A 56 9.24 -4.99 -11.54
N LYS A 57 9.07 -5.39 -12.80
CA LYS A 57 9.04 -6.80 -13.20
C LYS A 57 10.34 -7.53 -12.85
N LYS A 58 11.49 -6.91 -13.12
CA LYS A 58 12.79 -7.51 -12.75
C LYS A 58 12.88 -7.77 -11.25
N ILE A 59 12.42 -6.84 -10.42
CA ILE A 59 12.49 -6.95 -8.95
C ILE A 59 11.47 -7.96 -8.42
N LEU A 60 10.24 -7.93 -8.92
CA LEU A 60 9.14 -8.73 -8.37
C LEU A 60 9.03 -10.14 -9.00
N GLU A 61 9.58 -10.35 -10.19
CA GLU A 61 9.42 -11.61 -10.94
C GLU A 61 10.76 -12.27 -11.30
N ASP A 62 11.78 -11.49 -11.69
CA ASP A 62 13.05 -12.07 -12.18
C ASP A 62 14.15 -12.14 -11.10
N SER A 63 13.93 -11.55 -9.92
CA SER A 63 14.88 -11.53 -8.79
C SER A 63 14.54 -12.61 -7.77
N ASP A 64 15.21 -12.60 -6.60
CA ASP A 64 14.93 -13.51 -5.51
C ASP A 64 13.44 -13.49 -5.11
N PRO A 65 12.71 -14.61 -5.24
CA PRO A 65 11.30 -14.70 -4.88
C PRO A 65 10.99 -14.33 -3.44
N GLU A 66 11.91 -14.56 -2.49
CA GLU A 66 11.69 -14.21 -1.08
C GLU A 66 11.71 -12.69 -0.86
N ILE A 67 12.57 -11.97 -1.59
CA ILE A 67 12.59 -10.50 -1.55
C ILE A 67 11.28 -9.94 -2.12
N ALA A 68 10.83 -10.46 -3.26
CA ALA A 68 9.58 -10.03 -3.88
C ALA A 68 8.38 -10.27 -2.94
N LYS A 69 8.34 -11.45 -2.32
CA LYS A 69 7.33 -11.82 -1.34
C LYS A 69 7.35 -10.89 -0.12
N GLN A 70 8.52 -10.62 0.46
CA GLN A 70 8.64 -9.73 1.62
C GLN A 70 8.10 -8.32 1.31
N ILE A 71 8.45 -7.75 0.15
CA ILE A 71 7.96 -6.44 -0.29
C ILE A 71 6.42 -6.42 -0.38
N LEU A 72 5.83 -7.47 -0.96
CA LEU A 72 4.37 -7.57 -1.09
C LEU A 72 3.68 -7.85 0.25
N ASP A 73 4.30 -8.63 1.12
CA ASP A 73 3.80 -8.92 2.47
C ASP A 73 3.79 -7.66 3.35
N GLU A 74 4.78 -6.78 3.24
CA GLU A 74 4.79 -5.47 3.91
C GLU A 74 3.59 -4.60 3.49
N ARG A 75 3.27 -4.56 2.19
CA ARG A 75 2.05 -3.89 1.70
C ARG A 75 0.80 -4.50 2.33
N VAL A 76 0.68 -5.84 2.29
CA VAL A 76 -0.46 -6.55 2.88
C VAL A 76 -0.58 -6.28 4.38
N ALA A 77 0.53 -6.18 5.11
CA ALA A 77 0.54 -5.85 6.53
C ALA A 77 -0.02 -4.44 6.79
N ILE A 78 0.35 -3.45 5.98
CA ILE A 78 -0.19 -2.08 6.06
C ILE A 78 -1.70 -2.07 5.78
N GLU A 79 -2.14 -2.75 4.72
CA GLU A 79 -3.57 -2.81 4.38
C GLU A 79 -4.38 -3.52 5.46
N ARG A 80 -3.89 -4.63 5.98
CA ARG A 80 -4.51 -5.34 7.11
C ARG A 80 -4.56 -4.46 8.35
N PHE A 81 -3.52 -3.66 8.61
CA PHE A 81 -3.51 -2.75 9.76
C PHE A 81 -4.64 -1.71 9.65
N PHE A 82 -4.75 -1.02 8.51
CA PHE A 82 -5.80 -0.02 8.32
C PHE A 82 -7.20 -0.63 8.17
N GLY A 83 -7.33 -1.78 7.52
CA GLY A 83 -8.58 -2.53 7.45
C GLY A 83 -9.06 -2.95 8.85
N ASN A 84 -8.16 -3.41 9.72
CA ASN A 84 -8.51 -3.72 11.11
C ASN A 84 -8.92 -2.48 11.92
N LEU A 85 -8.34 -1.32 11.61
CA LEU A 85 -8.68 -0.06 12.26
C LEU A 85 -10.11 0.38 11.94
N THR A 86 -10.61 0.18 10.72
CA THR A 86 -11.90 0.73 10.26
C THR A 86 -13.04 -0.28 10.19
N ASN A 87 -12.74 -1.58 10.02
CA ASN A 87 -13.74 -2.61 9.68
C ASN A 87 -14.30 -3.38 10.89
N TRP A 88 -14.61 -2.69 12.00
CA TRP A 88 -15.32 -3.29 13.14
C TRP A 88 -16.06 -2.22 13.95
N GLY A 89 -17.07 -2.64 14.73
CA GLY A 89 -18.00 -1.71 15.41
C GLY A 89 -17.35 -0.69 16.36
N GLY A 90 -16.17 -1.01 16.93
CA GLY A 90 -15.42 -0.09 17.79
C GLY A 90 -14.30 0.68 17.09
N GLY A 91 -14.10 0.48 15.78
CA GLY A 91 -13.00 1.06 15.00
C GLY A 91 -13.12 2.55 14.71
N LEU A 92 -12.18 3.07 13.92
CA LEU A 92 -12.20 4.43 13.39
C LEU A 92 -13.17 4.48 12.19
N ALA A 93 -14.45 4.66 12.50
CA ALA A 93 -15.51 4.88 11.52
C ALA A 93 -15.89 6.38 11.45
N CYS A 94 -17.08 6.67 10.91
CA CYS A 94 -17.64 8.02 10.89
C CYS A 94 -17.62 8.66 12.29
N LEU A 95 -17.26 9.94 12.35
CA LEU A 95 -17.26 10.70 13.59
C LEU A 95 -18.70 10.81 14.13
N PRO A 96 -18.94 10.54 15.43
CA PRO A 96 -20.25 10.73 16.01
C PRO A 96 -20.65 12.22 15.99
N ALA A 97 -21.94 12.49 15.95
CA ALA A 97 -22.47 13.85 15.80
C ALA A 97 -21.93 14.88 16.81
N TRP A 98 -21.57 14.45 18.02
CA TRP A 98 -21.05 15.30 19.09
C TRP A 98 -19.53 15.57 19.02
N ALA A 99 -18.77 14.82 18.20
CA ALA A 99 -17.33 14.97 18.04
C ALA A 99 -16.98 15.82 16.81
N ARG A 100 -17.28 17.13 16.85
CA ARG A 100 -17.10 18.06 15.72
C ARG A 100 -15.97 19.08 15.88
N THR A 101 -15.52 19.34 17.11
CA THR A 101 -14.42 20.29 17.36
C THR A 101 -13.06 19.58 17.28
N TYR A 102 -12.02 20.29 16.85
CA TYR A 102 -10.68 19.72 16.72
C TYR A 102 -10.23 18.94 17.97
N ARG A 103 -10.41 19.51 19.17
CA ARG A 103 -10.07 18.85 20.44
C ARG A 103 -10.81 17.51 20.64
N ARG A 104 -12.10 17.46 20.30
CA ARG A 104 -12.92 16.24 20.45
C ARG A 104 -12.56 15.21 19.38
N VAL A 105 -12.38 15.64 18.13
CA VAL A 105 -11.94 14.80 17.02
C VAL A 105 -10.58 14.18 17.34
N HIS A 106 -9.62 14.99 17.79
CA HIS A 106 -8.29 14.53 18.16
C HIS A 106 -8.35 13.45 19.25
N ARG A 107 -9.07 13.70 20.36
CA ARG A 107 -9.24 12.71 21.45
C ARG A 107 -9.98 11.45 20.98
N TRP A 108 -10.99 11.59 20.13
CA TRP A 108 -11.72 10.46 19.57
C TRP A 108 -10.80 9.58 18.71
N VAL A 109 -10.08 10.17 17.75
CA VAL A 109 -9.12 9.44 16.90
C VAL A 109 -8.05 8.77 17.76
N GLN A 110 -7.47 9.49 18.72
CA GLN A 110 -6.48 8.95 19.64
C GLN A 110 -7.02 7.73 20.41
N ALA A 111 -8.23 7.83 20.97
CA ALA A 111 -8.87 6.71 21.66
C ALA A 111 -9.08 5.51 20.72
N LYS A 112 -9.50 5.74 19.46
CA LYS A 112 -9.68 4.67 18.47
C LYS A 112 -8.36 3.98 18.10
N LEU A 113 -7.27 4.74 17.96
CA LEU A 113 -5.95 4.18 17.71
C LEU A 113 -5.46 3.33 18.89
N ILE A 114 -5.62 3.81 20.13
CA ILE A 114 -5.26 3.06 21.34
C ILE A 114 -6.07 1.77 21.45
N LEU A 115 -7.41 1.85 21.31
CA LEU A 115 -8.28 0.68 21.36
C LEU A 115 -7.94 -0.35 20.28
N ASN A 116 -7.59 0.10 19.07
CA ASN A 116 -7.14 -0.79 18.00
C ASN A 116 -5.79 -1.46 18.33
N GLY A 117 -4.88 -0.76 19.02
CA GLY A 117 -3.62 -1.32 19.49
C GLY A 117 -3.77 -2.35 20.62
N LEU A 118 -4.74 -2.15 21.51
CA LEU A 118 -5.04 -3.07 22.62
C LEU A 118 -5.86 -4.29 22.19
N LYS A 119 -6.53 -4.22 21.03
CA LYS A 119 -7.35 -5.31 20.49
C LYS A 119 -6.47 -6.54 20.21
N PRO A 120 -6.80 -7.72 20.77
CA PRO A 120 -6.08 -8.95 20.44
C PRO A 120 -6.16 -9.23 18.94
N ARG A 121 -5.00 -9.43 18.31
CA ARG A 121 -4.94 -9.87 16.92
C ARG A 121 -5.35 -11.34 16.88
N ARG A 122 -6.46 -11.65 16.21
CA ARG A 122 -6.79 -13.05 15.93
C ARG A 122 -5.66 -13.65 15.10
N ALA A 123 -5.16 -14.80 15.54
CA ALA A 123 -4.25 -15.59 14.72
C ALA A 123 -4.95 -15.87 13.37
N PRO A 124 -4.20 -15.87 12.26
CA PRO A 124 -4.75 -16.31 10.98
C PRO A 124 -5.32 -17.72 11.16
N ARG A 125 -6.57 -17.93 10.76
CA ARG A 125 -7.13 -19.27 10.66
C ARG A 125 -6.41 -19.95 9.49
N THR A 126 -5.68 -21.02 9.80
CA THR A 126 -5.02 -21.91 8.83
C THR A 126 -6.03 -22.54 7.89
#